data_AF-A0A940U9T1-F1
#
_entry.id   AF-A0A940U9T1-F1
#
_cell.length_a   1.000
_cell.length_b   1.000
_cell.length_c   1.000
_cell.angle_alpha   90.00
_cell.angle_beta   90.00
_cell.angle_gamma   90.00
#
_symmetry.space_group_name_H-M   'P 1'
#
loop_
_entity.id
_entity.type
_entity.pdbx_description
1 polymer ?
#
loop_
_entity_poly.entity_id
_entity_poly.type
_entity_poly.pdbx_seq_one_letter_code
_entity_poly.pdbx_strand_id
1 'polypeptide(L)'
;VCETASKAKKEPFMIADAAAMYAAKAAGLAASFDVFTPDLSEMAFLADPDAMHPAYMSRHLFESDASKIPELVAAAYCHKNAAKMLMVKGSTDYIAEDGKIIGTISEPDVPTLEAIGGTGDTISGMAGAFIHGGFRPLDAARMTFRANRMAGQYAGATPATRIREIIEAFPRVFDEHLEEWIKNEKSF
;
A
#
# COMPACT_ATOMS: atom_id res chain seq x y z
N VAL A 1 17.33 -3.91 -10.77
CA VAL A 1 16.19 -2.98 -10.95
C VAL A 1 16.59 -1.55 -10.62
N CYS A 2 16.91 -1.20 -9.37
CA CYS A 2 17.27 0.17 -8.97
C CYS A 2 18.43 0.77 -9.79
N GLU A 3 19.51 0.00 -10.01
CA GLU A 3 20.64 0.45 -10.84
C GLU A 3 20.24 0.72 -12.30
N THR A 4 19.30 -0.03 -12.85
CA THR A 4 18.80 0.17 -14.20
C THR A 4 17.88 1.39 -14.27
N ALA A 5 17.03 1.56 -13.26
CA ALA A 5 16.12 2.70 -13.12
C ALA A 5 16.87 4.03 -13.05
N SER A 6 17.97 4.09 -12.28
CA SER A 6 18.78 5.31 -12.13
C SER A 6 19.51 5.74 -13.40
N LYS A 7 19.68 4.83 -14.37
CA LYS A 7 20.29 5.10 -15.68
C LYS A 7 19.27 5.51 -16.74
N ALA A 8 17.97 5.50 -16.43
CA ALA A 8 16.93 5.91 -17.36
C ALA A 8 16.96 7.44 -17.61
N LYS A 9 16.60 7.87 -18.82
CA LYS A 9 16.53 9.31 -19.18
C LYS A 9 15.61 10.10 -18.24
N LYS A 10 14.53 9.46 -17.79
CA LYS A 10 13.65 9.92 -16.73
C LYS A 10 13.55 8.77 -15.74
N GLU A 11 13.87 9.04 -14.48
CA GLU A 11 13.78 8.03 -13.43
C GLU A 11 12.32 7.54 -13.34
N PRO A 12 12.08 6.23 -13.43
CA PRO A 12 10.74 5.67 -13.28
C PRO A 12 10.26 5.82 -11.84
N PHE A 13 8.95 5.95 -11.66
CA PHE A 13 8.34 5.90 -10.33
C PHE A 13 8.33 4.43 -9.86
N MET A 14 8.96 4.17 -8.73
CA MET A 14 9.27 2.82 -8.24
C MET A 14 8.28 2.40 -7.16
N ILE A 15 7.46 1.39 -7.45
CA ILE A 15 6.52 0.78 -6.50
C ILE A 15 6.96 -0.66 -6.22
N ALA A 16 6.90 -1.10 -4.97
CA ALA A 16 7.11 -2.49 -4.60
C ALA A 16 6.01 -3.00 -3.66
N ASP A 17 5.61 -4.24 -3.91
CA ASP A 17 4.63 -4.99 -3.12
C ASP A 17 5.20 -6.35 -2.73
N ALA A 18 4.72 -6.89 -1.62
CA ALA A 18 5.09 -8.20 -1.08
C ALA A 18 6.61 -8.48 -1.15
N ALA A 19 7.00 -9.56 -1.84
CA ALA A 19 8.38 -10.02 -1.93
C ALA A 19 9.36 -8.97 -2.48
N ALA A 20 8.90 -8.04 -3.32
CA ALA A 20 9.76 -6.98 -3.84
C ALA A 20 10.20 -6.01 -2.73
N MET A 21 9.33 -5.72 -1.75
CA MET A 21 9.68 -4.90 -0.58
C MET A 21 10.73 -5.61 0.28
N TYR A 22 10.61 -6.93 0.46
CA TYR A 22 11.57 -7.69 1.26
C TYR A 22 12.96 -7.68 0.63
N ALA A 23 13.02 -7.89 -0.70
CA ALA A 23 14.27 -7.81 -1.44
C ALA A 23 14.88 -6.41 -1.37
N ALA A 24 14.07 -5.36 -1.48
CA ALA A 24 14.52 -3.98 -1.37
C ALA A 24 15.09 -3.67 0.02
N LYS A 25 14.41 -4.09 1.10
CA LYS A 25 14.92 -3.97 2.48
C LYS A 25 16.23 -4.75 2.65
N ALA A 26 16.25 -6.03 2.29
CA ALA A 26 17.41 -6.90 2.46
C ALA A 26 18.64 -6.40 1.68
N ALA A 27 18.43 -5.73 0.55
CA ALA A 27 19.50 -5.11 -0.23
C ALA A 27 19.94 -3.71 0.27
N GLY A 28 19.29 -3.16 1.30
CA GLY A 28 19.53 -1.79 1.76
C GLY A 28 19.07 -0.72 0.76
N LEU A 29 18.12 -1.06 -0.12
CA LEU A 29 17.64 -0.23 -1.22
C LEU A 29 16.19 0.27 -1.00
N ALA A 30 15.59 0.04 0.17
CA ALA A 30 14.21 0.42 0.44
C ALA A 30 13.93 1.91 0.15
N ALA A 31 14.79 2.80 0.64
CA ALA A 31 14.67 4.24 0.43
C ALA A 31 14.84 4.68 -1.05
N SER A 32 15.26 3.79 -1.95
CA SER A 32 15.30 4.06 -3.40
C SER A 32 13.95 3.84 -4.10
N PHE A 33 12.95 3.28 -3.40
CA PHE A 33 11.60 3.15 -3.91
C PHE A 33 10.74 4.34 -3.48
N ASP A 34 9.77 4.69 -4.33
CA ASP A 34 8.84 5.77 -4.06
C ASP A 34 7.67 5.30 -3.19
N VAL A 35 7.13 4.10 -3.45
CA VAL A 35 6.00 3.53 -2.69
C VAL A 35 6.25 2.07 -2.34
N PHE A 36 5.99 1.72 -1.08
CA PHE A 36 5.74 0.35 -0.64
C PHE A 36 4.28 0.19 -0.23
N THR A 37 3.72 -1.00 -0.44
CA THR A 37 2.34 -1.34 -0.10
C THR A 37 2.25 -2.44 0.97
N PRO A 38 2.83 -2.27 2.18
CA PRO A 38 2.89 -3.34 3.19
C PRO A 38 1.53 -3.60 3.86
N ASP A 39 1.28 -4.80 4.35
CA ASP A 39 0.29 -5.06 5.40
C ASP A 39 0.88 -4.93 6.81
N LEU A 40 0.10 -5.19 7.85
CA LEU A 40 0.56 -5.09 9.24
C LEU A 40 1.74 -6.04 9.58
N SER A 41 1.71 -7.26 9.06
CA SER A 41 2.79 -8.23 9.28
C SER A 41 4.06 -7.81 8.53
N GLU A 42 3.90 -7.27 7.32
CA GLU A 42 4.99 -6.73 6.54
C GLU A 42 5.57 -5.46 7.19
N MET A 43 4.73 -4.64 7.83
CA MET A 43 5.19 -3.50 8.62
C MET A 43 6.04 -3.91 9.81
N ALA A 44 5.64 -4.96 10.53
CA ALA A 44 6.46 -5.51 11.61
C ALA A 44 7.82 -5.98 11.06
N PHE A 45 7.84 -6.57 9.86
CA PHE A 45 9.08 -6.96 9.20
C PHE A 45 9.93 -5.76 8.82
N LEU A 46 9.36 -4.71 8.22
CA LEU A 46 10.10 -3.51 7.84
C LEU A 46 10.67 -2.76 9.06
N ALA A 47 9.95 -2.78 10.18
CA ALA A 47 10.35 -2.13 11.43
C ALA A 47 11.51 -2.83 12.14
N ASP A 48 11.67 -4.14 11.98
CA ASP A 48 12.75 -4.91 12.60
C ASP A 48 14.06 -4.77 11.80
N PRO A 49 15.13 -4.14 12.34
CA PRO A 49 16.39 -3.97 11.61
C PRO A 49 17.16 -5.28 11.39
N ASP A 50 16.94 -6.30 12.22
CA ASP A 50 17.67 -7.56 12.20
C ASP A 50 16.97 -8.65 11.36
N ALA A 51 15.68 -8.46 11.06
CA ALA A 51 14.90 -9.40 10.26
C ALA A 51 15.35 -9.42 8.79
N MET A 52 16.01 -10.51 8.37
CA MET A 52 16.45 -10.71 6.97
C MET A 52 15.39 -11.38 6.07
N HIS A 53 14.34 -11.97 6.64
CA HIS A 53 13.21 -12.54 5.90
C HIS A 53 11.94 -12.49 6.76
N PRO A 54 10.73 -12.32 6.18
CA PRO A 54 9.48 -12.32 6.94
C PRO A 54 9.28 -13.58 7.82
N ALA A 55 9.72 -14.73 7.32
CA ALA A 55 9.69 -16.00 8.07
C ALA A 55 10.58 -16.01 9.33
N TYR A 56 11.54 -15.10 9.46
CA TYR A 56 12.41 -14.97 10.64
C TYR A 56 11.90 -13.95 11.65
N MET A 57 10.70 -13.39 11.47
CA MET A 57 10.02 -12.56 12.47
C MET A 57 9.66 -13.40 13.70
N SER A 58 10.62 -13.61 14.57
CA SER A 58 10.56 -14.60 15.63
C SER A 58 9.79 -14.14 16.88
N ARG A 59 9.26 -12.91 16.93
CA ARG A 59 8.57 -12.38 18.13
C ARG A 59 7.36 -11.47 17.91
N HIS A 60 7.00 -11.12 16.66
CA HIS A 60 5.98 -10.06 16.43
C HIS A 60 4.72 -10.50 15.70
N LEU A 61 4.71 -11.65 15.00
CA LEU A 61 3.55 -12.11 14.23
C LEU A 61 2.27 -12.28 15.06
N PHE A 62 2.38 -12.55 16.36
CA PHE A 62 1.25 -12.83 17.25
C PHE A 62 0.79 -11.63 18.11
N GLU A 63 1.51 -10.50 18.08
CA GLU A 63 1.22 -9.29 18.88
C GLU A 63 1.06 -8.02 18.03
N SER A 64 0.85 -8.19 16.72
CA SER A 64 0.61 -7.10 15.78
C SER A 64 -0.80 -6.53 16.02
N ASP A 65 -0.88 -5.56 16.92
CA ASP A 65 -2.04 -4.71 17.10
C ASP A 65 -1.96 -3.53 16.10
N ALA A 66 -3.06 -3.24 15.40
CA ALA A 66 -3.14 -2.10 14.50
C ALA A 66 -2.82 -0.76 15.20
N SER A 67 -3.01 -0.69 16.53
CA SER A 67 -2.61 0.48 17.34
C SER A 67 -1.10 0.79 17.27
N LYS A 68 -0.26 -0.22 16.93
CA LYS A 68 1.19 -0.08 16.82
C LYS A 68 1.66 0.43 15.46
N ILE A 69 0.79 0.58 14.46
CA ILE A 69 1.18 1.03 13.11
C ILE A 69 2.02 2.31 13.13
N PRO A 70 1.67 3.38 13.90
CA PRO A 70 2.51 4.58 13.96
C PRO A 70 3.93 4.30 14.46
N GLU A 71 4.10 3.43 15.45
CA GLU A 71 5.40 3.05 15.99
C GLU A 71 6.21 2.21 15.00
N LEU A 72 5.57 1.23 14.34
CA LEU A 72 6.19 0.41 13.30
C LEU A 72 6.64 1.25 12.10
N VAL A 73 5.80 2.21 11.69
CA VAL A 73 6.15 3.20 10.65
C VAL A 73 7.38 4.00 11.07
N ALA A 74 7.37 4.60 12.26
CA ALA A 74 8.49 5.39 12.74
C ALA A 74 9.80 4.57 12.78
N ALA A 75 9.74 3.32 13.26
CA ALA A 75 10.88 2.42 13.30
C ALA A 75 11.40 2.07 11.90
N ALA A 76 10.51 1.71 10.96
CA ALA A 76 10.90 1.38 9.59
C ALA A 76 11.63 2.53 8.88
N TYR A 77 11.14 3.77 9.03
CA TYR A 77 11.81 4.96 8.50
C TYR A 77 13.14 5.25 9.22
N CYS A 78 13.18 5.13 10.55
CA CYS A 78 14.41 5.32 11.35
C CYS A 78 15.55 4.39 10.87
N HIS A 79 15.20 3.13 10.58
CA HIS A 79 16.15 2.13 10.09
C HIS A 79 16.40 2.18 8.57
N LYS A 80 15.81 3.15 7.85
CA LYS A 80 15.88 3.26 6.37
C LYS A 80 15.39 2.01 5.63
N ASN A 81 14.45 1.30 6.23
CA ASN A 81 13.82 0.09 5.70
C ASN A 81 12.51 0.38 4.95
N ALA A 82 12.09 1.64 4.85
CA ALA A 82 10.89 2.07 4.15
C ALA A 82 11.20 2.75 2.81
N ALA A 83 10.24 2.69 1.89
CA ALA A 83 10.18 3.59 0.72
C ALA A 83 9.87 5.04 1.16
N LYS A 84 9.89 5.98 0.21
CA LYS A 84 9.54 7.39 0.49
C LYS A 84 8.12 7.55 1.05
N MET A 85 7.18 6.74 0.56
CA MET A 85 5.80 6.65 1.05
C MET A 85 5.43 5.18 1.32
N LEU A 86 4.66 4.95 2.38
CA LEU A 86 4.07 3.65 2.70
C LEU A 86 2.55 3.73 2.54
N MET A 87 1.99 2.77 1.83
CA MET A 87 0.55 2.50 1.74
C MET A 87 0.27 1.23 2.56
N VAL A 88 0.05 1.41 3.86
CA VAL A 88 -0.14 0.31 4.81
C VAL A 88 -1.58 -0.20 4.75
N LYS A 89 -1.75 -1.45 4.32
CA LYS A 89 -3.03 -2.14 4.17
C LYS A 89 -3.52 -2.69 5.52
N GLY A 90 -4.81 -2.56 5.81
CA GLY A 90 -5.40 -3.12 7.03
C GLY A 90 -6.91 -2.87 7.16
N SER A 91 -7.48 -3.14 8.34
CA SER A 91 -8.88 -2.77 8.63
C SER A 91 -9.11 -1.27 8.46
N THR A 92 -8.15 -0.47 8.93
CA THR A 92 -7.91 0.90 8.48
C THR A 92 -6.64 0.90 7.63
N ASP A 93 -6.72 1.49 6.45
CA ASP A 93 -5.54 1.75 5.62
C ASP A 93 -4.85 3.04 6.08
N TYR A 94 -3.53 3.03 6.10
CA TYR A 94 -2.71 4.19 6.47
C TYR A 94 -1.79 4.59 5.34
N ILE A 95 -1.62 5.89 5.17
CA ILE A 95 -0.62 6.47 4.28
C ILE A 95 0.41 7.15 5.17
N ALA A 96 1.68 6.81 5.00
CA ALA A 96 2.76 7.35 5.82
C ALA A 96 3.93 7.85 4.98
N GLU A 97 4.54 8.95 5.43
CA GLU A 97 5.71 9.60 4.85
C GLU A 97 6.57 10.14 6.00
N ASP A 98 7.89 10.08 5.87
CA ASP A 98 8.86 10.56 6.87
C ASP A 98 8.57 10.08 8.31
N GLY A 99 8.20 8.81 8.46
CA GLY A 99 7.92 8.18 9.76
C GLY A 99 6.61 8.63 10.41
N LYS A 100 5.72 9.32 9.69
CA LYS A 100 4.44 9.84 10.21
C LYS A 100 3.27 9.40 9.36
N ILE A 101 2.11 9.19 9.99
CA ILE A 101 0.85 9.01 9.29
C ILE A 101 0.37 10.36 8.73
N ILE A 102 0.11 10.40 7.42
CA ILE A 102 -0.36 11.59 6.68
C ILE A 102 -1.75 11.38 6.04
N GLY A 103 -2.30 10.17 6.15
CA GLY A 103 -3.66 9.86 5.69
C GLY A 103 -4.17 8.55 6.25
N THR A 104 -5.49 8.43 6.39
CA THR A 104 -6.18 7.23 6.87
C THR A 104 -7.47 7.01 6.10
N ILE A 105 -7.76 5.77 5.72
CA ILE A 105 -9.01 5.38 5.07
C ILE A 105 -9.56 4.17 5.83
N SER A 106 -10.71 4.34 6.49
CA SER A 106 -11.38 3.26 7.23
C SER A 106 -12.68 2.78 6.59
N GLU A 107 -13.25 3.57 5.67
CA GLU A 107 -14.58 3.29 5.09
C GLU A 107 -14.54 3.21 3.55
N PRO A 108 -15.39 2.35 2.95
CA PRO A 108 -16.24 1.38 3.62
C PRO A 108 -15.42 0.26 4.28
N ASP A 109 -15.89 -0.23 5.43
CA ASP A 109 -15.31 -1.42 6.06
C ASP A 109 -15.75 -2.70 5.32
N VAL A 110 -14.79 -3.41 4.71
CA VAL A 110 -15.03 -4.64 3.96
C VAL A 110 -13.98 -5.70 4.36
N PRO A 111 -14.10 -6.30 5.55
CA PRO A 111 -13.08 -7.22 6.09
C PRO A 111 -12.83 -8.45 5.22
N THR A 112 -13.82 -8.87 4.42
CA THR A 112 -13.72 -10.03 3.53
C THR A 112 -12.64 -9.89 2.45
N LEU A 113 -12.20 -8.66 2.13
CA LEU A 113 -11.12 -8.41 1.18
C LEU A 113 -9.76 -8.98 1.64
N GLU A 114 -9.54 -9.11 2.95
CA GLU A 114 -8.28 -9.64 3.50
C GLU A 114 -8.04 -11.10 3.10
N ALA A 115 -9.12 -11.89 2.99
CA ALA A 115 -9.04 -13.30 2.61
C ALA A 115 -8.94 -13.52 1.09
N ILE A 116 -9.06 -12.47 0.28
CA ILE A 116 -9.04 -12.57 -1.20
C ILE A 116 -7.62 -12.33 -1.70
N GLY A 117 -7.00 -13.37 -2.24
CA GLY A 117 -5.70 -13.27 -2.90
C GLY A 117 -5.74 -12.35 -4.12
N GLY A 118 -4.68 -11.55 -4.29
CA GLY A 118 -4.52 -10.61 -5.42
C GLY A 118 -5.03 -9.18 -5.16
N THR A 119 -5.58 -8.89 -3.98
CA THR A 119 -5.98 -7.52 -3.61
C THR A 119 -4.78 -6.57 -3.44
N GLY A 120 -3.62 -7.08 -3.01
CA GLY A 120 -2.35 -6.34 -3.02
C GLY A 120 -1.92 -5.94 -4.44
N ASP A 121 -2.08 -6.84 -5.42
CA ASP A 121 -1.78 -6.57 -6.82
C ASP A 121 -2.69 -5.48 -7.39
N THR A 122 -4.00 -5.51 -7.06
CA THR A 122 -4.93 -4.46 -7.52
C THR A 122 -4.62 -3.11 -6.91
N ILE A 123 -4.24 -3.05 -5.61
CA ILE A 123 -3.80 -1.82 -4.96
C ILE A 123 -2.56 -1.25 -5.65
N SER A 124 -1.52 -2.08 -5.82
CA SER A 124 -0.26 -1.67 -6.45
C SER A 124 -0.47 -1.22 -7.90
N GLY A 125 -1.30 -1.94 -8.65
CA GLY A 125 -1.67 -1.62 -10.03
C GLY A 125 -2.43 -0.30 -10.15
N MET A 126 -3.45 -0.08 -9.30
CA MET A 126 -4.22 1.16 -9.28
C MET A 126 -3.36 2.36 -8.87
N ALA A 127 -2.51 2.22 -7.84
CA ALA A 127 -1.58 3.26 -7.43
C ALA A 127 -0.65 3.66 -8.58
N GLY A 128 -0.06 2.67 -9.27
CA GLY A 128 0.76 2.91 -10.46
C GLY A 128 -0.01 3.59 -11.59
N ALA A 129 -1.26 3.19 -11.85
CA ALA A 129 -2.10 3.78 -12.89
C ALA A 129 -2.44 5.25 -12.60
N PHE A 130 -2.83 5.59 -11.37
CA PHE A 130 -3.09 6.97 -10.98
C PHE A 130 -1.83 7.84 -11.03
N ILE A 131 -0.70 7.34 -10.54
CA ILE A 131 0.57 8.08 -10.60
C ILE A 131 0.99 8.32 -12.06
N HIS A 132 0.84 7.32 -12.92
CA HIS A 132 1.08 7.48 -14.35
C HIS A 132 0.12 8.49 -15.00
N GLY A 133 -1.13 8.53 -14.55
CA GLY A 133 -2.15 9.51 -14.94
C GLY A 133 -1.89 10.94 -14.45
N GLY A 134 -0.80 11.19 -13.72
CA GLY A 134 -0.39 12.52 -13.27
C GLY A 134 -0.98 12.95 -11.92
N PHE A 135 -1.61 12.04 -11.18
CA PHE A 135 -2.07 12.32 -9.82
C PHE A 135 -0.88 12.40 -8.87
N ARG A 136 -0.96 13.26 -7.84
CA ARG A 136 0.05 13.30 -6.77
C ARG A 136 0.05 11.95 -6.04
N PRO A 137 1.20 11.44 -5.57
CA PRO A 137 1.27 10.13 -4.90
C PRO A 137 0.28 9.97 -3.74
N LEU A 138 0.10 11.00 -2.91
CA LEU A 138 -0.86 10.97 -1.81
C LEU A 138 -2.30 10.83 -2.30
N ASP A 139 -2.70 11.58 -3.34
CA ASP A 139 -4.05 11.50 -3.90
C ASP A 139 -4.28 10.13 -4.54
N ALA A 140 -3.29 9.63 -5.29
CA ALA A 140 -3.30 8.30 -5.89
C ALA A 140 -3.50 7.21 -4.82
N ALA A 141 -2.79 7.29 -3.70
CA ALA A 141 -2.95 6.35 -2.60
C ALA A 141 -4.37 6.40 -1.99
N ARG A 142 -4.90 7.61 -1.73
CA ARG A 142 -6.26 7.79 -1.20
C ARG A 142 -7.33 7.22 -2.13
N MET A 143 -7.24 7.51 -3.43
CA MET A 143 -8.16 6.99 -4.44
C MET A 143 -8.07 5.48 -4.57
N THR A 144 -6.86 4.92 -4.56
CA THR A 144 -6.62 3.47 -4.61
C THR A 144 -7.29 2.74 -3.44
N PHE A 145 -7.09 3.20 -2.19
CA PHE A 145 -7.70 2.56 -1.02
C PHE A 145 -9.22 2.63 -1.05
N ARG A 146 -9.79 3.81 -1.36
CA ARG A 146 -11.24 3.97 -1.50
C ARG A 146 -11.80 3.08 -2.61
N ALA A 147 -11.14 3.02 -3.76
CA ALA A 147 -11.59 2.22 -4.90
C ALA A 147 -11.56 0.71 -4.59
N ASN A 148 -10.51 0.22 -3.93
CA ASN A 148 -10.39 -1.20 -3.54
C ASN A 148 -11.51 -1.62 -2.60
N ARG A 149 -11.76 -0.82 -1.56
CA ARG A 149 -12.86 -1.03 -0.60
C ARG A 149 -14.21 -0.97 -1.28
N MET A 150 -14.42 0.03 -2.13
CA MET A 150 -15.69 0.19 -2.83
C MET A 150 -15.99 -0.94 -3.80
N ALA A 151 -14.99 -1.41 -4.55
CA ALA A 151 -15.13 -2.56 -5.42
C ALA A 151 -15.48 -3.82 -4.63
N GLY A 152 -14.87 -4.02 -3.45
CA GLY A 152 -15.24 -5.09 -2.51
C GLY A 152 -16.71 -5.03 -2.11
N GLN A 153 -17.20 -3.85 -1.71
CA GLN A 153 -18.60 -3.67 -1.34
C GLN A 153 -19.54 -3.89 -2.54
N TYR A 154 -19.21 -3.36 -3.72
CA TYR A 154 -20.03 -3.47 -4.93
C TYR A 154 -20.13 -4.91 -5.44
N ALA A 155 -19.05 -5.67 -5.34
CA ALA A 155 -19.02 -7.08 -5.66
C ALA A 155 -19.71 -7.97 -4.62
N GLY A 156 -20.13 -7.42 -3.46
CA GLY A 156 -20.66 -8.22 -2.36
C GLY A 156 -19.63 -9.24 -1.87
N ALA A 157 -18.37 -8.81 -1.74
CA ALA A 157 -17.22 -9.70 -1.57
C ALA A 157 -17.39 -10.67 -0.40
N THR A 158 -17.15 -11.94 -0.68
CA THR A 158 -17.02 -13.03 0.28
C THR A 158 -15.60 -13.60 0.21
N PRO A 159 -15.14 -14.39 1.19
CA PRO A 159 -13.83 -15.04 1.08
C PRO A 159 -13.65 -15.95 -0.15
N ALA A 160 -14.75 -16.36 -0.81
CA ALA A 160 -14.72 -17.16 -2.04
C ALA A 160 -14.71 -16.32 -3.32
N THR A 161 -14.91 -15.00 -3.22
CA THR A 161 -14.94 -14.08 -4.36
C THR A 161 -13.58 -14.07 -5.04
N ARG A 162 -13.57 -14.22 -6.37
CA ARG A 162 -12.34 -14.18 -7.17
C ARG A 162 -11.94 -12.73 -7.38
N ILE A 163 -10.64 -12.47 -7.41
CA ILE A 163 -10.12 -11.11 -7.65
C ILE A 163 -10.65 -10.47 -8.94
N ARG A 164 -10.93 -11.28 -9.98
CA ARG A 164 -11.54 -10.79 -11.22
C ARG A 164 -12.90 -10.10 -10.98
N GLU A 165 -13.71 -10.61 -10.07
CA GLU A 165 -15.03 -10.04 -9.77
C GLU A 165 -14.88 -8.67 -9.10
N ILE A 166 -13.84 -8.48 -8.28
CA ILE A 166 -13.48 -7.17 -7.71
C ILE A 166 -13.03 -6.22 -8.84
N ILE A 167 -12.16 -6.70 -9.74
CA ILE A 167 -11.66 -5.91 -10.86
C ILE A 167 -12.79 -5.44 -11.79
N GLU A 168 -13.77 -6.30 -12.05
CA GLU A 168 -14.95 -5.99 -12.87
C GLU A 168 -15.85 -4.89 -12.27
N ALA A 169 -15.76 -4.65 -10.95
CA ALA A 169 -16.48 -3.56 -10.29
C ALA A 169 -15.78 -2.20 -10.44
N PHE A 170 -14.47 -2.15 -10.70
CA PHE A 170 -13.72 -0.89 -10.76
C PHE A 170 -14.25 0.15 -11.76
N PRO A 171 -14.64 -0.20 -13.00
CA PRO A 171 -15.19 0.78 -13.93
C PRO A 171 -16.39 1.54 -13.36
N ARG A 172 -17.31 0.82 -12.69
CA ARG A 172 -18.48 1.42 -12.04
C ARG A 172 -18.09 2.28 -10.85
N VAL A 173 -17.14 1.82 -10.02
CA VAL A 173 -16.63 2.59 -8.88
C VAL A 173 -16.04 3.92 -9.35
N PHE A 174 -15.24 3.91 -10.42
CA PHE A 174 -14.63 5.13 -10.94
C PHE A 174 -15.66 6.06 -11.59
N ASP A 175 -16.63 5.53 -12.34
CA ASP A 175 -17.71 6.31 -12.94
C ASP A 175 -18.53 7.07 -11.88
N GLU A 176 -18.85 6.40 -10.77
CA GLU A 176 -19.70 6.99 -9.72
C GLU A 176 -18.92 7.91 -8.75
N HIS A 177 -17.65 7.65 -8.46
CA HIS A 177 -16.94 8.31 -7.34
C HIS A 177 -15.70 9.12 -7.72
N LEU A 178 -15.05 8.85 -8.85
CA LEU A 178 -13.71 9.40 -9.11
C LEU A 178 -13.72 10.93 -9.20
N GLU A 179 -14.72 11.52 -9.86
CA GLU A 179 -14.82 12.98 -9.96
C GLU A 179 -14.96 13.67 -8.59
N GLU A 180 -15.73 13.06 -7.69
CA GLU A 180 -15.93 13.57 -6.34
C GLU A 180 -14.60 13.52 -5.55
N TRP A 181 -13.92 12.38 -5.59
CA TRP A 181 -12.63 12.22 -4.91
C TRP A 181 -11.61 13.24 -5.43
N ILE A 182 -11.52 13.44 -6.75
CA ILE A 182 -10.60 14.43 -7.34
C ILE A 182 -10.88 15.85 -6.83
N LYS A 183 -12.15 16.25 -6.68
CA LYS A 183 -12.52 17.59 -6.18
C LYS A 183 -12.14 17.75 -4.71
N ASN A 184 -12.38 16.72 -3.90
CA ASN A 184 -12.10 16.73 -2.47
C ASN A 184 -10.58 16.76 -2.19
N GLU A 185 -9.76 16.06 -2.98
CA GLU A 185 -8.30 16.02 -2.75
C GLU A 185 -7.55 17.25 -3.30
N LYS A 186 -8.13 18.01 -4.24
CA LYS A 186 -7.57 19.27 -4.74
C LYS A 186 -7.80 20.48 -3.82
N SER A 187 -8.54 20.31 -2.73
CA SER A 187 -8.97 21.41 -1.85
C SER A 187 -7.99 21.74 -0.71
N PHE A 188 -6.75 21.21 -0.75
CA PHE A 188 -5.70 21.44 0.25
C PHE A 188 -4.38 21.88 -0.38
#